data_AF-A0A022PZE7-F1
#
_entry.id   AF-A0A022PZE7-F1
#
_cell.length_a   1.000
_cell.length_b   1.000
_cell.length_c   1.000
_cell.angle_alpha   90.00
_cell.angle_beta   90.00
_cell.angle_gamma   90.00
#
_symmetry.space_group_name_H-M   'P 1'
#
loop_
_entity.id
_entity.type
_entity.pdbx_description
1 polymer ?
#
loop_
_entity_poly.entity_id
_entity_poly.type
_entity_poly.pdbx_seq_one_letter_code
_entity_poly.pdbx_strand_id
1 'polypeptide(L)'
;MTNLGNPDSIDPNGNVINPLKKCGFDKMYLLGGSLSDTGNLISETVGSTLPFGKQPYSHGRSSNGLLITDNFAYEAGINPIPDPYKDLNFYFNKGVNFAVAGSTALPTEVLTTKYMISSPVTNSSLNVQLDWMSDYFSSATCLNDNGCTDRYNKAIFFVGEIGGSDYQYAILQG
;
A
#
# COMPACT_ATOMS: atom_id res chain seq x y z
N MET A 1 -18.24 7.52 -22.20
CA MET A 1 -19.55 7.11 -21.65
C MET A 1 -19.21 6.11 -20.55
N THR A 2 -19.49 6.29 -19.28
CA THR A 2 -20.66 6.90 -18.64
C THR A 2 -20.27 7.69 -17.39
N ASN A 3 -21.01 8.77 -17.20
CA ASN A 3 -21.15 9.53 -15.97
C ASN A 3 -21.42 8.57 -14.79
N LEU A 4 -20.59 8.60 -13.74
CA LEU A 4 -20.87 7.93 -12.46
C LEU A 4 -20.62 8.88 -11.28
N GLY A 5 -21.00 10.15 -11.43
CA GLY A 5 -21.41 10.91 -10.26
C GLY A 5 -22.83 10.45 -9.91
N ASN A 6 -22.98 9.67 -8.83
CA ASN A 6 -24.29 9.45 -8.22
C ASN A 6 -24.89 10.84 -7.90
N PRO A 7 -26.14 11.19 -8.24
CA PRO A 7 -26.72 12.48 -7.89
C PRO A 7 -26.64 12.82 -6.38
N ASP A 8 -26.48 11.82 -5.50
CA ASP A 8 -26.25 12.02 -4.06
C ASP A 8 -24.82 12.46 -3.69
N SER A 9 -23.92 12.52 -4.66
CA SER A 9 -22.50 12.86 -4.50
C SER A 9 -22.18 14.26 -4.99
N ILE A 10 -23.14 15.20 -4.99
CA ILE A 10 -22.91 16.60 -5.35
C ILE A 10 -23.51 17.52 -4.27
N ASP A 11 -22.72 18.44 -3.73
CA ASP A 11 -23.16 19.41 -2.72
C ASP A 11 -24.04 20.51 -3.36
N PRO A 12 -24.72 21.36 -2.56
CA PRO A 12 -25.54 22.46 -3.10
C PRO A 12 -24.78 23.48 -3.97
N ASN A 13 -23.44 23.45 -3.96
CA ASN A 13 -22.56 24.33 -4.72
C ASN A 13 -21.99 23.64 -5.98
N GLY A 14 -22.38 22.39 -6.26
CA GLY A 14 -21.89 21.64 -7.43
C GLY A 14 -20.60 20.87 -7.20
N ASN A 15 -20.10 20.74 -5.98
CA ASN A 15 -18.87 20.00 -5.68
C ASN A 15 -19.15 18.51 -5.50
N VAL A 16 -18.27 17.66 -6.02
CA VAL A 16 -18.33 16.20 -5.77
C VAL A 16 -18.13 15.93 -4.28
N ILE A 17 -19.13 15.33 -3.64
CA ILE A 17 -19.10 14.83 -2.28
C ILE A 17 -18.52 13.42 -2.32
N ASN A 18 -17.24 13.29 -2.00
CA ASN A 18 -16.66 11.98 -1.77
C ASN A 18 -17.23 11.43 -0.45
N PRO A 19 -18.00 10.32 -0.47
CA PRO A 19 -18.67 9.81 0.73
C PRO A 19 -17.68 9.45 1.84
N LEU A 20 -16.48 8.99 1.47
CA LEU A 20 -15.42 8.66 2.42
C LEU A 20 -14.81 9.88 3.11
N LYS A 21 -14.82 11.06 2.47
CA LYS A 21 -14.30 12.30 3.05
C LYS A 21 -15.10 12.74 4.29
N LYS A 22 -16.39 12.39 4.36
CA LYS A 22 -17.24 12.67 5.54
C LYS A 22 -16.79 11.90 6.78
N CYS A 23 -16.07 10.78 6.62
CA CYS A 23 -15.55 10.00 7.74
C CYS A 23 -14.36 10.68 8.44
N GLY A 24 -13.76 11.71 7.83
CA GLY A 24 -12.74 12.54 8.47
C GLY A 24 -11.42 11.80 8.73
N PHE A 25 -11.09 10.81 7.89
CA PHE A 25 -9.79 10.13 7.94
C PHE A 25 -8.65 11.09 7.58
N ASP A 26 -7.51 10.96 8.27
CA ASP A 26 -6.35 11.82 8.03
C ASP A 26 -5.08 11.05 7.62
N LYS A 27 -5.07 9.73 7.85
CA LYS A 27 -3.95 8.84 7.56
C LYS A 27 -4.42 7.52 6.95
N MET A 28 -3.56 6.91 6.15
CA MET A 28 -3.78 5.58 5.59
C MET A 28 -2.50 4.76 5.68
N TYR A 29 -2.62 3.53 6.20
CA TYR A 29 -1.56 2.55 6.29
C TYR A 29 -1.88 1.38 5.37
N LEU A 30 -1.00 1.11 4.42
CA LEU A 30 -1.24 0.12 3.36
C LEU A 30 -0.34 -1.10 3.58
N LEU A 31 -0.89 -2.29 3.42
CA LEU A 31 -0.16 -3.56 3.27
C LEU A 31 -0.64 -4.26 2.00
N GLY A 32 0.13 -5.19 1.47
CA GLY A 32 -0.28 -6.02 0.33
C GLY A 32 0.81 -6.23 -0.72
N GLY A 33 0.36 -6.64 -1.89
CA GLY A 33 1.17 -6.97 -3.06
C GLY A 33 1.24 -5.84 -4.10
N SER A 34 1.32 -6.23 -5.36
CA SER A 34 1.51 -5.32 -6.50
C SER A 34 0.35 -4.36 -6.75
N LEU A 35 -0.87 -4.73 -6.34
CA LEU A 35 -2.06 -3.89 -6.46
C LEU A 35 -2.14 -2.78 -5.40
N SER A 36 -1.15 -2.71 -4.50
CA SER A 36 -1.05 -1.68 -3.48
C SER A 36 0.34 -1.03 -3.40
N ASP A 37 1.38 -1.66 -3.96
CA ASP A 37 2.74 -1.11 -3.99
C ASP A 37 2.85 0.16 -4.86
N THR A 38 3.38 1.22 -4.26
CA THR A 38 3.62 2.52 -4.91
C THR A 38 5.11 2.83 -5.11
N GLY A 39 6.00 1.88 -4.88
CA GLY A 39 7.43 2.02 -5.15
C GLY A 39 8.38 1.28 -4.20
N ASN A 40 7.88 0.53 -3.21
CA ASN A 40 8.74 -0.20 -2.28
C ASN A 40 9.63 -1.23 -3.00
N LEU A 41 9.08 -1.98 -3.97
CA LEU A 41 9.88 -2.95 -4.74
C LEU A 41 11.05 -2.26 -5.47
N ILE A 42 10.81 -1.08 -6.04
CA ILE A 42 11.85 -0.31 -6.74
C ILE A 42 12.89 0.21 -5.76
N SER A 43 12.46 0.68 -4.59
CA SER A 43 13.35 1.22 -3.56
C SER A 43 14.22 0.13 -2.93
N GLU A 44 13.71 -1.10 -2.76
CA GLU A 44 14.51 -2.22 -2.23
C GLU A 44 15.42 -2.86 -3.29
N THR A 45 15.02 -2.82 -4.57
CA THR A 45 15.83 -3.30 -5.70
C THR A 45 16.60 -2.13 -6.32
N VAL A 46 17.74 -1.77 -5.71
CA VAL A 46 18.64 -0.67 -6.12
C VAL A 46 18.59 -0.38 -7.63
N GLY A 47 17.93 0.71 -8.02
CA GLY A 47 17.91 1.20 -9.40
C GLY A 47 17.21 0.27 -10.40
N SER A 48 16.08 -0.33 -10.01
CA SER A 48 15.39 -1.37 -10.77
C SER A 48 15.28 -1.08 -12.28
N THR A 49 15.78 -2.00 -13.11
CA THR A 49 15.48 -2.08 -14.54
C THR A 49 14.08 -2.64 -14.81
N LEU A 50 13.33 -2.94 -13.75
CA LEU A 50 12.00 -3.53 -13.76
C LEU A 50 11.04 -2.66 -14.59
N PRO A 51 10.08 -3.29 -15.30
CA PRO A 51 9.11 -2.56 -16.11
C PRO A 51 8.41 -1.45 -15.32
N PHE A 52 8.09 -1.69 -14.04
CA PHE A 52 7.36 -0.77 -13.17
C PHE A 52 8.09 0.53 -12.83
N GLY A 53 9.42 0.57 -12.98
CA GLY A 53 10.23 1.79 -12.83
C GLY A 53 10.36 2.62 -14.10
N LYS A 54 9.77 2.16 -15.22
CA LYS A 54 9.85 2.80 -16.53
C LYS A 54 8.45 3.10 -17.04
N GLN A 55 8.34 4.15 -17.87
CA GLN A 55 7.11 4.42 -18.61
C GLN A 55 6.71 3.17 -19.43
N PRO A 56 5.42 2.80 -19.49
CA PRO A 56 4.23 3.60 -19.14
C PRO A 56 3.77 3.47 -17.67
N TYR A 57 4.53 2.78 -16.81
CA TYR A 57 4.14 2.53 -15.44
C TYR A 57 4.32 3.78 -14.57
N SER A 58 3.30 4.09 -13.76
CA SER A 58 3.22 5.36 -13.02
C SER A 58 4.04 5.31 -11.73
N HIS A 59 5.28 5.79 -11.79
CA HIS A 59 6.12 6.07 -10.61
C HIS A 59 6.21 4.87 -9.65
N GLY A 60 6.47 3.67 -10.16
CA GLY A 60 6.63 2.46 -9.34
C GLY A 60 5.38 1.63 -9.09
N ARG A 61 4.24 2.03 -9.64
CA ARG A 61 3.00 1.22 -9.60
C ARG A 61 3.02 0.12 -10.64
N SER A 62 2.46 -1.04 -10.30
CA SER A 62 2.21 -2.15 -11.24
C SER A 62 1.02 -1.89 -12.17
N SER A 63 0.86 -0.66 -12.63
CA SER A 63 -0.22 -0.18 -13.50
C SER A 63 0.26 1.00 -14.35
N ASN A 64 -0.41 1.26 -15.47
CA ASN A 64 -0.20 2.44 -16.31
C ASN A 64 -0.89 3.72 -15.75
N GLY A 65 -1.41 3.64 -14.52
CA GLY A 65 -2.07 4.73 -13.83
C GLY A 65 -2.14 4.49 -12.33
N LEU A 66 -3.13 5.12 -11.69
CA LEU A 66 -3.38 4.99 -10.26
C LEU A 66 -3.94 3.59 -9.92
N LEU A 67 -3.54 3.06 -8.77
CA LEU A 67 -4.05 1.85 -8.15
C LEU A 67 -5.37 2.10 -7.42
N ILE A 68 -6.06 1.04 -7.02
CA ILE A 68 -7.29 1.14 -6.24
C ILE A 68 -7.06 1.86 -4.90
N THR A 69 -5.91 1.65 -4.27
CA THR A 69 -5.51 2.29 -3.01
C THR A 69 -5.32 3.80 -3.17
N ASP A 70 -4.79 4.25 -4.31
CA ASP A 70 -4.65 5.68 -4.63
C ASP A 70 -6.02 6.36 -4.75
N ASN A 71 -6.95 5.70 -5.47
CA ASN A 71 -8.32 6.19 -5.63
C ASN A 71 -9.02 6.22 -4.27
N PHE A 72 -8.83 5.20 -3.44
CA PHE A 72 -9.41 5.17 -2.10
C PHE A 72 -8.88 6.31 -1.20
N ALA A 73 -7.57 6.59 -1.24
CA ALA A 73 -6.97 7.71 -0.53
C ALA A 73 -7.54 9.06 -1.02
N TYR A 74 -7.68 9.24 -2.34
CA TYR A 74 -8.30 10.42 -2.94
C TYR A 74 -9.75 10.62 -2.46
N GLU A 75 -10.55 9.55 -2.51
CA GLU A 75 -11.94 9.54 -2.04
C GLU A 75 -12.04 9.83 -0.54
N ALA A 76 -11.12 9.30 0.27
CA ALA A 76 -11.06 9.57 1.71
C ALA A 76 -10.55 10.99 2.03
N GLY A 77 -10.05 11.75 1.06
CA GLY A 77 -9.44 13.07 1.28
C GLY A 77 -8.02 13.03 1.84
N ILE A 78 -7.34 11.90 1.71
CA ILE A 78 -5.96 11.67 2.18
C ILE A 78 -5.01 11.99 1.01
N ASN A 79 -4.52 13.23 0.98
CA ASN A 79 -3.59 13.73 -0.03
C ASN A 79 -2.41 14.46 0.65
N PRO A 80 -1.14 14.16 0.31
CA PRO A 80 -0.67 13.11 -0.62
C PRO A 80 -1.03 11.68 -0.17
N ILE A 81 -1.08 10.77 -1.15
CA ILE A 81 -1.23 9.32 -0.94
C ILE A 81 -0.03 8.83 -0.09
N PRO A 82 -0.19 7.82 0.79
CA PRO A 82 0.90 7.30 1.59
C PRO A 82 2.15 6.92 0.78
N ASP A 83 3.30 7.39 1.25
CA ASP A 83 4.59 7.14 0.64
C ASP A 83 5.10 5.72 0.92
N PRO A 84 5.90 5.11 0.01
CA PRO A 84 6.50 3.81 0.22
C PRO A 84 7.48 3.83 1.40
N TYR A 85 7.34 2.88 2.33
CA TYR A 85 8.18 2.73 3.53
C TYR A 85 9.68 2.66 3.24
N LYS A 86 10.06 2.08 2.10
CA LYS A 86 11.46 1.88 1.70
C LYS A 86 12.11 3.11 1.07
N ASP A 87 11.35 4.16 0.78
CA ASP A 87 11.92 5.42 0.29
C ASP A 87 12.27 6.36 1.46
N LEU A 88 13.56 6.59 1.64
CA LEU A 88 14.12 7.37 2.74
C LEU A 88 13.95 8.89 2.57
N ASN A 89 13.43 9.35 1.43
CA ASN A 89 13.28 10.78 1.14
C ASN A 89 11.96 11.38 1.64
N PHE A 90 11.04 10.57 2.17
CA PHE A 90 9.69 11.02 2.50
C PHE A 90 9.44 11.24 3.99
N TYR A 91 8.58 12.23 4.25
CA TYR A 91 8.04 12.50 5.57
C TYR A 91 6.65 11.85 5.66
N PHE A 92 6.57 10.72 6.35
CA PHE A 92 5.38 9.85 6.50
C PHE A 92 4.18 10.53 7.23
N ASN A 93 3.69 11.64 6.68
CA ASN A 93 2.74 12.55 7.32
C ASN A 93 1.28 12.12 7.10
N LYS A 94 1.00 11.39 6.01
CA LYS A 94 -0.35 10.90 5.63
C LYS A 94 -0.50 9.40 5.82
N GLY A 95 0.39 8.81 6.62
CA GLY A 95 0.52 7.37 6.79
C GLY A 95 1.67 6.81 5.96
N VAL A 96 1.68 5.49 5.78
CA VAL A 96 2.80 4.75 5.17
C VAL A 96 2.27 3.60 4.32
N ASN A 97 2.90 3.39 3.18
CA ASN A 97 2.68 2.20 2.37
C ASN A 97 3.76 1.15 2.62
N PHE A 98 3.40 0.01 3.19
CA PHE A 98 4.27 -1.15 3.43
C PHE A 98 4.14 -2.23 2.35
N ALA A 99 3.20 -2.09 1.40
CA ALA A 99 2.96 -3.07 0.35
C ALA A 99 4.16 -3.18 -0.60
N VAL A 100 4.48 -4.39 -1.05
CA VAL A 100 5.58 -4.64 -1.99
C VAL A 100 5.10 -5.54 -3.13
N ALA A 101 5.39 -5.17 -4.38
CA ALA A 101 5.02 -5.98 -5.52
C ALA A 101 5.76 -7.33 -5.50
N GLY A 102 5.01 -8.41 -5.73
CA GLY A 102 5.54 -9.78 -5.66
C GLY A 102 5.57 -10.38 -4.26
N SER A 103 5.08 -9.69 -3.23
CA SER A 103 5.00 -10.21 -1.87
C SER A 103 4.08 -11.41 -1.73
N THR A 104 4.52 -12.35 -0.91
CA THR A 104 3.77 -13.56 -0.58
C THR A 104 3.01 -13.40 0.73
N ALA A 105 1.87 -14.07 0.85
CA ALA A 105 1.13 -14.15 2.11
C ALA A 105 1.90 -14.99 3.13
N LEU A 106 2.47 -16.12 2.69
CA LEU A 106 3.35 -16.93 3.52
C LEU A 106 4.77 -16.34 3.57
N PRO A 107 5.51 -16.51 4.69
CA PRO A 107 6.92 -16.19 4.72
C PRO A 107 7.67 -16.94 3.62
N THR A 108 8.64 -16.29 2.97
CA THR A 108 9.38 -16.89 1.84
C THR A 108 10.15 -18.14 2.26
N GLU A 109 10.61 -18.21 3.51
CA GLU A 109 11.22 -19.40 4.10
C GLU A 109 10.23 -20.58 4.16
N VAL A 110 8.97 -20.33 4.54
CA VAL A 110 7.93 -21.37 4.58
C VAL A 110 7.62 -21.88 3.18
N LEU A 111 7.50 -20.98 2.19
CA LEU A 111 7.33 -21.37 0.78
C LEU A 111 8.47 -22.27 0.30
N THR A 112 9.70 -21.88 0.59
CA THR A 112 10.89 -22.61 0.14
C THR A 112 11.02 -23.96 0.83
N THR A 113 10.93 -23.99 2.16
CA THR A 113 11.23 -25.19 2.95
C THR A 113 10.10 -26.22 2.93
N LYS A 114 8.85 -25.77 2.95
CA LYS A 114 7.69 -26.67 3.04
C LYS A 114 7.09 -27.03 1.69
N TYR A 115 7.14 -26.11 0.74
CA TYR A 115 6.46 -26.27 -0.55
C TYR A 115 7.42 -26.31 -1.75
N MET A 116 8.74 -26.16 -1.52
CA MET A 116 9.75 -26.12 -2.59
C MET A 116 9.51 -25.00 -3.61
N ILE A 117 8.86 -23.92 -3.17
CA ILE A 117 8.53 -22.76 -4.00
C ILE A 117 9.48 -21.61 -3.65
N SER A 118 10.24 -21.14 -4.64
CA SER A 118 11.04 -19.92 -4.51
C SER A 118 10.21 -18.66 -4.72
N SER A 119 10.55 -17.58 -4.01
CA SER A 119 10.01 -16.22 -4.22
C SER A 119 11.10 -15.34 -4.87
N PRO A 120 11.21 -15.30 -6.20
CA PRO A 120 12.36 -14.70 -6.88
C PRO A 120 12.31 -13.16 -6.94
N VAL A 121 11.16 -12.55 -6.68
CA VAL A 121 10.97 -11.10 -6.85
C VAL A 121 11.37 -10.33 -5.59
N THR A 122 10.96 -10.81 -4.42
CA THR A 122 11.20 -10.13 -3.13
C THR A 122 11.14 -11.13 -1.98
N ASN A 123 11.79 -10.77 -0.87
CA ASN A 123 11.66 -11.42 0.44
C ASN A 123 10.72 -10.67 1.39
N SER A 124 10.10 -9.58 0.93
CA SER A 124 9.23 -8.70 1.72
C SER A 124 7.81 -9.28 1.82
N SER A 125 7.67 -10.51 2.32
CA SER A 125 6.40 -11.19 2.55
C SER A 125 5.50 -10.45 3.55
N LEU A 126 4.22 -10.82 3.65
CA LEU A 126 3.25 -10.13 4.52
C LEU A 126 3.72 -10.00 5.97
N ASN A 127 4.38 -11.01 6.52
CA ASN A 127 4.95 -10.92 7.87
C ASN A 127 6.03 -9.84 7.98
N VAL A 128 6.88 -9.68 6.96
CA VAL A 128 7.90 -8.63 6.93
C VAL A 128 7.26 -7.24 6.85
N GLN A 129 6.17 -7.10 6.08
CA GLN A 129 5.40 -5.84 6.03
C GLN A 129 4.77 -5.50 7.39
N LEU A 130 4.27 -6.52 8.11
CA LEU A 130 3.73 -6.35 9.47
C LEU A 130 4.84 -5.99 10.47
N ASP A 131 6.03 -6.56 10.33
CA ASP A 131 7.19 -6.19 11.16
C ASP A 131 7.58 -4.73 10.92
N TRP A 132 7.66 -4.27 9.67
CA TRP A 132 7.90 -2.86 9.33
C TRP A 132 6.84 -1.92 9.89
N MET A 133 5.58 -2.33 9.84
CA MET A 133 4.47 -1.58 10.41
C MET A 133 4.60 -1.47 11.93
N SER A 134 4.97 -2.57 12.60
CA SER A 134 5.24 -2.60 14.04
C SER A 134 6.41 -1.68 14.42
N ASP A 135 7.50 -1.73 13.67
CA ASP A 135 8.68 -0.87 13.88
C ASP A 135 8.35 0.61 13.68
N TYR A 136 7.57 0.94 12.65
CA TYR A 136 7.10 2.30 12.40
C TYR A 136 6.27 2.84 13.58
N PHE A 137 5.33 2.06 14.10
CA PHE A 137 4.53 2.50 15.23
C PHE A 137 5.32 2.57 16.55
N SER A 138 6.29 1.68 16.72
CA SER A 138 7.16 1.67 17.91
C SER A 138 8.13 2.84 17.92
N SER A 139 8.62 3.27 16.76
CA SER A 139 9.51 4.43 16.61
C SER A 139 8.76 5.76 16.66
N ALA A 140 7.49 5.78 16.27
CA ALA A 140 6.62 6.95 16.45
C ALA A 140 6.38 7.20 17.94
N THR A 141 7.08 8.20 18.50
CA THR A 141 7.03 8.51 19.92
C THR A 141 5.61 8.92 20.33
N CYS A 142 4.91 8.03 21.03
CA CYS A 142 3.71 8.39 21.78
C CYS A 142 4.12 8.81 23.18
N LEU A 143 3.90 10.07 23.54
CA LEU A 143 4.24 10.58 24.87
C LEU A 143 3.37 9.95 25.97
N ASN A 144 2.18 9.43 25.63
CA ASN A 144 1.26 8.67 26.48
C ASN A 144 0.19 7.95 25.63
N ASP A 145 -0.60 7.05 26.23
CA ASP A 145 -1.66 6.26 25.58
C ASP A 145 -2.72 7.12 24.85
N ASN A 146 -3.06 8.28 25.43
CA ASN A 146 -4.00 9.22 24.82
C ASN A 146 -3.43 9.83 23.53
N GLY A 147 -2.15 10.20 23.52
CA GLY A 147 -1.48 10.73 22.33
C GLY A 147 -1.38 9.72 21.19
N CYS A 148 -1.31 8.43 21.50
CA CYS A 148 -1.34 7.34 20.51
C CYS A 148 -2.75 7.15 19.93
N THR A 149 -3.77 7.13 20.80
CA THR A 149 -5.18 7.04 20.40
C THR A 149 -5.57 8.21 19.50
N ASP A 150 -5.23 9.44 19.90
CA ASP A 150 -5.51 10.64 19.11
C ASP A 150 -4.75 10.66 17.77
N ARG A 151 -3.58 10.01 17.72
CA ARG A 151 -2.74 9.95 16.50
C ARG A 151 -3.29 8.98 15.46
N TYR A 152 -3.99 7.92 15.86
CA TYR A 152 -4.41 6.84 14.97
C TYR A 152 -5.94 6.60 14.92
N ASN A 153 -6.74 7.31 15.73
CA ASN A 153 -8.21 7.16 15.75
C ASN A 153 -8.91 7.53 14.42
N LYS A 154 -8.22 8.24 13.53
CA LYS A 154 -8.68 8.64 12.19
C LYS A 154 -7.84 8.00 11.07
N ALA A 155 -7.14 6.91 11.38
CA ALA A 155 -6.37 6.15 10.40
C ALA A 155 -7.21 5.07 9.73
N ILE A 156 -6.96 4.86 8.44
CA ILE A 156 -7.43 3.71 7.67
C ILE A 156 -6.29 2.70 7.62
N PHE A 157 -6.59 1.45 7.97
CA PHE A 157 -5.70 0.32 7.72
C PHE A 157 -6.26 -0.47 6.54
N PHE A 158 -5.52 -0.48 5.44
CA PHE A 158 -5.94 -1.15 4.22
C PHE A 158 -4.99 -2.31 3.93
N VAL A 159 -5.48 -3.52 4.13
CA VAL A 159 -4.80 -4.74 3.71
C VAL A 159 -5.26 -5.05 2.29
N GLY A 160 -4.43 -4.69 1.32
CA GLY A 160 -4.67 -4.94 -0.09
C GLY A 160 -4.55 -6.41 -0.46
N GLU A 161 -4.53 -6.67 -1.77
CA GLU A 161 -4.35 -8.03 -2.28
C GLU A 161 -3.05 -8.63 -1.74
N ILE A 162 -3.11 -9.87 -1.29
CA ILE A 162 -1.97 -10.66 -0.87
C ILE A 162 -2.29 -12.15 -1.07
N GLY A 163 -1.28 -12.95 -1.37
CA GLY A 163 -1.43 -14.38 -1.62
C GLY A 163 -1.45 -14.77 -3.09
N GLY A 164 -1.72 -13.84 -4.01
CA GLY A 164 -1.65 -14.12 -5.45
C GLY A 164 -0.27 -14.59 -5.90
N SER A 165 0.80 -14.01 -5.32
CA SER A 165 2.18 -14.42 -5.59
C SER A 165 2.50 -15.84 -5.12
N ASP A 166 1.94 -16.31 -4.00
CA ASP A 166 2.13 -17.68 -3.50
C ASP A 166 1.70 -18.70 -4.55
N TYR A 167 0.52 -18.50 -5.14
CA TYR A 167 0.00 -19.35 -6.22
C TYR A 167 0.74 -19.15 -7.53
N GLN A 168 1.04 -17.90 -7.91
CA GLN A 168 1.73 -17.61 -9.15
C GLN A 168 3.11 -18.25 -9.19
N TYR A 169 3.87 -18.18 -8.09
CA TYR A 169 5.18 -18.82 -8.00
C TYR A 169 5.09 -20.34 -8.03
N ALA A 170 4.07 -20.93 -7.39
CA ALA A 170 3.80 -22.37 -7.49
C ALA A 170 3.55 -22.80 -8.95
N ILE A 171 2.60 -22.13 -9.62
CA ILE A 171 2.22 -22.44 -11.01
C ILE A 171 3.42 -22.34 -11.96
N LEU A 172 4.29 -21.35 -11.76
CA LEU A 172 5.47 -21.14 -12.61
C LEU A 172 6.60 -22.16 -12.36
N GLN A 173 6.61 -22.83 -11.20
CA GLN A 173 7.68 -23.76 -10.80
C GLN A 173 7.30 -25.24 -10.97
N GLY A 174 6.02 -25.56 -11.15
CA GLY A 174 5.52 -26.92 -11.38
C GLY A 174 5.25 -27.69 -10.09
#